data_AF-A0A151QV59-F1
#
_entry.id   AF-A0A151QV59-F1
#
_cell.length_a   1.000
_cell.length_b   1.000
_cell.length_c   1.000
_cell.angle_alpha   90.00
_cell.angle_beta   90.00
_cell.angle_gamma   90.00
#
_symmetry.space_group_name_H-M   'P 1'
#
loop_
_entity.id
_entity.type
_entity.pdbx_description
1 polymer ?
#
loop_
_entity_poly.entity_id
_entity_poly.type
_entity_poly.pdbx_seq_one_letter_code
_entity_poly.pdbx_strand_id
1 'polypeptide(L)' 'MDQKSRHLGKWSYSWEGPFIIDQVYSKNAYVIKEINSNAASKVINGKYLKCFHKRSKY' A
#
# COMPACT_ATOMS: atom_id res chain seq x y z
N MET A 1 -18.65 16.57 -12.97
CA MET A 1 -17.44 17.32 -13.38
C MET A 1 -16.39 17.15 -12.29
N ASP A 2 -15.52 16.17 -12.46
CA ASP A 2 -14.44 15.88 -11.52
C ASP A 2 -13.46 17.05 -11.45
N GLN A 3 -13.49 17.80 -10.34
CA GLN A 3 -12.38 18.64 -9.92
C GLN A 3 -11.21 17.73 -9.52
N LYS A 4 -10.54 17.12 -10.50
CA LYS A 4 -9.23 16.51 -10.32
C LYS A 4 -8.28 17.64 -9.97
N SER A 5 -8.10 17.85 -8.67
CA SER A 5 -7.10 18.74 -8.10
C SER A 5 -5.73 18.29 -8.64
N ARG A 6 -5.24 19.03 -9.64
CA ARG A 6 -3.92 18.89 -10.27
C ARG A 6 -2.76 19.21 -9.29
N HIS A 7 -3.02 19.21 -7.99
CA HIS A 7 -2.13 19.70 -6.93
C HIS A 7 -1.49 18.60 -6.09
N LEU A 8 -1.92 17.34 -6.22
CA LEU A 8 -1.37 16.23 -5.43
C LEU A 8 -0.50 15.34 -6.31
N GLY A 9 0.71 15.81 -6.60
CA GLY A 9 1.77 14.96 -7.16
C GLY A 9 1.98 13.72 -6.29
N LYS A 10 2.11 12.54 -6.91
CA LYS A 10 2.53 11.25 -6.30
C LYS A 10 1.61 10.65 -5.21
N TRP A 11 0.48 11.28 -4.91
CA TRP A 11 -0.57 10.77 -4.02
C TRP A 11 -1.88 10.62 -4.80
N SER A 12 -1.90 9.69 -5.74
CA SER A 12 -3.18 9.23 -6.32
C SER A 12 -4.00 8.60 -5.20
N TYR A 13 -5.25 9.00 -5.02
CA TYR A 13 -6.19 8.48 -4.01
C TYR A 13 -6.48 6.96 -4.07
N SER A 14 -5.83 6.22 -4.97
CA SER A 14 -6.09 4.81 -5.27
C SER A 14 -5.24 3.81 -4.47
N TRP A 15 -4.43 4.28 -3.52
CA TRP A 15 -3.67 3.38 -2.65
C TRP A 15 -4.58 2.82 -1.56
N GLU A 16 -4.74 1.49 -1.56
CA GLU A 16 -5.38 0.79 -0.45
C GLU A 16 -4.51 0.89 0.80
N GLY A 17 -5.14 0.71 1.97
CA GLY A 17 -4.61 1.07 3.29
C GLY A 17 -3.28 0.40 3.70
N PRO A 18 -2.88 0.54 4.97
CA PRO A 18 -1.63 -0.05 5.44
C PRO A 18 -1.77 -1.59 5.51
N PHE A 19 -0.80 -2.28 4.91
CA PHE A 19 -0.66 -3.73 4.97
C PHE A 19 0.68 -4.12 5.60
N ILE A 20 0.75 -5.32 6.15
CA ILE A 20 1.99 -5.95 6.60
C ILE A 20 2.43 -6.95 5.53
N ILE A 21 3.74 -7.05 5.31
CA ILE A 21 4.32 -8.09 4.47
C ILE A 21 4.45 -9.37 5.30
N ASP A 22 3.75 -10.40 4.87
CA ASP A 22 3.75 -11.74 5.47
C ASP A 22 4.95 -12.55 4.94
N GLN A 23 5.16 -12.51 3.62
CA GLN A 23 6.26 -13.23 2.97
C GLN A 23 6.84 -12.44 1.80
N VAL A 24 8.15 -12.57 1.58
CA VAL A 24 8.86 -12.00 0.42
C VAL A 24 9.25 -13.14 -0.52
N TYR A 25 8.88 -13.00 -1.79
CA TYR A 25 9.30 -13.91 -2.85
C TYR A 25 10.40 -13.30 -3.70
N SER A 26 11.10 -14.19 -4.42
CA SER A 26 12.02 -13.82 -5.49
C SER A 26 11.28 -13.02 -6.58
N LYS A 27 11.97 -12.10 -7.23
CA LYS A 27 11.45 -11.25 -8.34
C LYS A 27 10.37 -10.23 -7.94
N ASN A 28 10.55 -9.55 -6.81
CA ASN A 28 9.74 -8.39 -6.42
C ASN A 28 8.25 -8.73 -6.22
N ALA A 29 7.96 -9.94 -5.72
CA ALA A 29 6.62 -10.37 -5.34
C ALA A 29 6.54 -10.53 -3.82
N TYR A 30 5.41 -10.13 -3.25
CA TYR A 30 5.21 -10.02 -1.81
C TYR A 30 3.83 -10.56 -1.46
N VAL A 31 3.75 -11.29 -0.36
CA VAL A 31 2.49 -11.64 0.27
C VAL A 31 2.17 -10.55 1.28
N ILE A 32 1.03 -9.90 1.12
CA ILE A 32 0.53 -8.89 2.05
C ILE A 32 -0.66 -9.42 2.84
N LYS A 33 -0.75 -9.02 4.10
CA LYS A 33 -1.87 -9.28 4.99
C LYS A 33 -2.36 -7.97 5.60
N GLU A 34 -3.67 -7.89 5.80
CA GLU A 34 -4.28 -6.74 6.46
C GLU A 34 -3.96 -6.74 7.97
N ILE A 35 -3.74 -5.55 8.55
CA ILE A 35 -3.27 -5.41 9.93
C ILE A 35 -4.35 -5.81 10.95
N ASN A 36 -5.61 -5.50 10.67
CA ASN A 36 -6.71 -5.61 11.62
C ASN A 36 -7.73 -6.71 11.27
N SER A 37 -7.56 -7.38 10.14
CA SER A 37 -8.48 -8.41 9.68
C SER A 37 -7.73 -9.73 9.57
N ASN A 38 -8.40 -10.83 9.92
CA ASN A 38 -7.97 -12.16 9.51
C ASN A 38 -8.30 -12.41 8.02
N ALA A 39 -8.13 -11.38 7.19
CA ALA A 39 -8.37 -11.42 5.77
C ALA A 39 -7.31 -12.32 5.11
N ALA A 40 -7.72 -13.00 4.04
CA ALA A 40 -6.85 -13.86 3.27
C ALA A 40 -5.64 -13.05 2.74
N SER A 41 -4.45 -13.62 2.89
CA SER A 41 -3.23 -13.02 2.37
C SER A 41 -3.30 -12.91 0.83
N LYS A 42 -2.80 -11.81 0.28
CA LYS A 42 -2.79 -11.55 -1.17
C LYS A 42 -1.36 -11.45 -1.68
N VAL A 43 -1.11 -11.95 -2.89
CA VAL A 43 0.18 -11.79 -3.56
C VAL A 43 0.16 -10.54 -4.44
N ILE A 44 1.15 -9.66 -4.28
CA ILE A 44 1.28 -8.40 -5.02
C ILE A 44 2.72 -8.18 -5.48
N ASN A 45 2.88 -7.43 -6.58
CA ASN A 45 4.20 -7.00 -7.04
C ASN A 45 4.64 -5.72 -6.30
N GLY A 46 5.93 -5.64 -5.93
CA GLY A 46 6.51 -4.50 -5.22
C GLY A 46 6.43 -3.17 -5.97
N LYS A 47 6.24 -3.18 -7.30
CA LYS A 47 5.98 -1.94 -8.07
C LYS A 47 4.68 -1.24 -7.66
N TYR A 48 3.77 -1.98 -7.00
CA TYR A 48 2.51 -1.50 -6.44
C TYR A 48 2.55 -1.43 -4.92
N LEU A 49 3.74 -1.33 -4.31
CA LEU A 49 3.89 -1.12 -2.87
C LEU A 49 4.61 0.20 -2.62
N LYS A 50 4.27 0.85 -1.51
CA LYS A 50 4.93 2.06 -1.02
C LYS A 50 5.18 1.90 0.47
N CYS A 51 6.38 2.27 0.92
CA CYS A 51 6.71 2.21 2.34
C CYS A 51 5.74 3.10 3.13
N PHE A 52 5.08 2.51 4.12
CA PHE A 52 4.21 3.24 5.04
C PHE A 52 5.09 4.04 6.01
N HIS A 53 5.06 5.35 5.91
CA HIS A 53 5.77 6.24 6.83
C HIS A 53 4.77 6.68 7.89
N LYS A 54 4.91 6.15 9.12
CA LYS A 54 4.11 6.62 10.24
C LYS A 54 4.49 8.08 10.49
N ARG A 55 3.56 9.01 10.29
CA ARG A 55 3.77 10.40 10.69
C ARG A 55 3.95 10.41 12.21
N SER A 56 5.17 10.67 12.68
CA SER A 56 5.42 10.86 14.11
C SER A 56 4.54 12.02 14.57
N LYS A 57 3.65 11.76 15.52
CA LYS A 57 2.87 12.81 16.16
C LYS A 57 3.81 13.50 17.16
N TYR A 58 4.21 14.72 16.83
CA TYR A 58 4.64 15.70 17.83
C TYR A 58 3.41 16.41 18.36
#